data_AF-K5BJF5-F1
#
_entry.id   AF-K5BJF5-F1
#
_cell.length_a   1.000
_cell.length_b   1.000
_cell.length_c   1.000
_cell.angle_alpha   90.00
_cell.angle_beta   90.00
_cell.angle_gamma   90.00
#
_symmetry.space_group_name_H-M   'P 1'
#
loop_
_entity.id
_entity.type
_entity.pdbx_description
1 polymer ?
#
loop_
_entity_poly.entity_id
_entity_poly.type
_entity_poly.pdbx_seq_one_letter_code
_entity_poly.pdbx_strand_id
1 'polypeptide(L)'
;MAELAHEWSESAEQDQAGGDPAAGLARKVRDATRAVDDPKLKDTLNTWADGFDTFAEALRTNTDSDPRLVEAANLIYGTADELRQACPEAFPADTR
;
A
#
# COMPACT_ATOMS: atom_id res chain seq x y z
N MET A 1 6.76 -16.64 4.02
CA MET A 1 5.71 -15.98 3.22
C MET A 1 4.33 -16.12 3.86
N ALA A 2 3.87 -17.32 4.22
CA ALA A 2 2.55 -17.51 4.85
C ALA A 2 2.40 -16.84 6.24
N GLU A 3 3.44 -16.89 7.09
CA GLU A 3 3.43 -16.20 8.39
C GLU A 3 3.37 -14.67 8.24
N LEU A 4 4.14 -14.11 7.31
CA LEU A 4 4.08 -12.69 6.95
C LEU A 4 2.69 -12.28 6.47
N ALA A 5 2.07 -13.07 5.57
CA ALA A 5 0.72 -12.78 5.08
C ALA A 5 -0.34 -12.82 6.20
N HIS A 6 -0.18 -13.73 7.17
CA HIS A 6 -1.08 -13.83 8.32
C HIS A 6 -0.92 -12.64 9.27
N GLU A 7 0.32 -12.31 9.64
CA GLU A 7 0.66 -11.16 10.48
C GLU A 7 0.18 -9.84 9.85
N TRP A 8 0.20 -9.76 8.52
CA TRP A 8 -0.30 -8.61 7.76
C TRP A 8 -1.82 -8.48 7.80
N SER A 9 -2.55 -9.59 7.76
CA SER A 9 -4.01 -9.61 7.87
C SER A 9 -4.45 -9.19 9.28
N GLU A 10 -3.85 -9.78 10.32
CA GLU A 10 -4.18 -9.45 11.71
C GLU A 10 -3.88 -7.98 12.05
N SER A 11 -2.74 -7.47 11.57
CA SER A 11 -2.41 -6.05 11.74
C SER A 11 -3.37 -5.14 10.98
N ALA A 12 -3.95 -5.59 9.84
CA ALA A 12 -4.91 -4.79 9.06
C ALA A 12 -6.26 -4.72 9.74
N GLU A 13 -6.64 -5.78 10.43
CA GLU A 13 -7.86 -5.86 11.23
C GLU A 13 -7.73 -5.04 12.53
N GLN A 14 -6.54 -5.01 13.14
CA GLN A 14 -6.26 -4.16 14.31
C GLN A 14 -6.22 -2.66 13.97
N ASP A 15 -5.63 -2.27 12.84
CA ASP A 15 -5.65 -0.86 12.38
C ASP A 15 -7.09 -0.39 12.06
N GLN A 16 -7.96 -1.29 11.57
CA GLN A 16 -9.39 -0.99 11.36
C GLN A 16 -10.19 -0.81 12.66
N ALA A 17 -9.72 -1.33 13.79
CA ALA A 17 -10.44 -1.29 15.07
C ALA A 17 -10.27 0.04 15.86
N GLY A 18 -9.49 1.00 15.35
CA GLY A 18 -9.35 2.33 15.97
C GLY A 18 -8.25 3.24 15.41
N GLY A 19 -7.51 2.81 14.38
CA GLY A 19 -6.47 3.58 13.71
C GLY A 19 -6.90 4.06 12.32
N ASP A 20 -6.03 4.84 11.67
CA ASP A 20 -6.20 5.24 10.27
C ASP A 20 -5.70 4.10 9.37
N PRO A 21 -6.59 3.33 8.72
CA PRO A 21 -6.22 2.12 7.99
C PRO A 21 -5.28 2.40 6.82
N ALA A 22 -5.33 3.61 6.24
CA ALA A 22 -4.43 4.02 5.16
C ALA A 22 -3.02 4.27 5.69
N ALA A 23 -2.88 4.91 6.86
CA ALA A 23 -1.58 5.07 7.51
C ALA A 23 -0.98 3.72 7.96
N GLY A 24 -1.83 2.76 8.35
CA GLY A 24 -1.42 1.38 8.63
C GLY A 24 -0.82 0.68 7.40
N LEU A 25 -1.47 0.83 6.24
CA LEU A 25 -0.97 0.30 4.97
C LEU A 25 0.37 0.93 4.56
N ALA A 26 0.53 2.24 4.68
CA ALA A 26 1.79 2.93 4.39
C ALA A 26 2.96 2.37 5.20
N ARG A 27 2.75 2.09 6.49
CA ARG A 27 3.76 1.49 7.38
C ARG A 27 4.17 0.10 6.93
N LYS A 28 3.19 -0.77 6.62
CA LYS A 28 3.46 -2.14 6.16
C LYS A 28 4.26 -2.17 4.86
N VAL A 29 3.90 -1.31 3.92
CA VAL A 29 4.64 -1.21 2.66
C VAL A 29 6.09 -0.79 2.92
N ARG A 30 6.33 0.19 3.79
CA ARG A 30 7.69 0.62 4.17
C ARG A 30 8.49 -0.47 4.87
N ASP A 31 7.85 -1.27 5.72
CA ASP A 31 8.51 -2.42 6.35
C ASP A 31 8.87 -3.48 5.30
N ALA A 32 8.00 -3.74 4.31
CA ALA A 32 8.30 -4.61 3.19
C ALA A 32 9.48 -4.11 2.33
N THR A 33 9.57 -2.78 2.10
CA THR A 33 10.69 -2.15 1.39
C THR A 33 12.04 -2.49 2.00
N ARG A 34 12.12 -2.67 3.33
CA ARG A 34 13.37 -3.04 4.03
C ARG A 34 13.84 -4.46 3.73
N ALA A 35 12.93 -5.35 3.33
CA ALA A 35 13.23 -6.75 3.00
C ALA A 35 13.58 -6.96 1.52
N VAL A 36 13.41 -5.92 0.69
CA VAL A 36 13.79 -5.93 -0.72
C VAL A 36 15.22 -5.43 -0.84
N ASP A 37 15.99 -5.93 -1.81
CA ASP A 37 17.31 -5.40 -2.16
C ASP A 37 17.34 -4.68 -3.51
N ASP A 38 16.41 -5.03 -4.41
CA ASP A 38 16.29 -4.40 -5.71
C ASP A 38 15.94 -2.90 -5.58
N PRO A 39 16.79 -2.00 -6.10
CA PRO A 39 16.61 -0.56 -5.90
C PRO A 39 15.39 0.00 -6.62
N LYS A 40 14.99 -0.59 -7.76
CA LYS A 40 13.80 -0.16 -8.49
C LYS A 40 12.54 -0.56 -7.74
N LEU A 41 12.47 -1.80 -7.27
CA LEU A 41 11.36 -2.30 -6.47
C LEU A 41 11.25 -1.56 -5.13
N LYS A 42 12.37 -1.15 -4.52
CA LYS A 42 12.36 -0.27 -3.34
C LYS A 42 11.69 1.07 -3.63
N ASP A 43 12.05 1.71 -4.74
CA ASP A 43 11.51 3.01 -5.14
C ASP A 43 10.00 2.92 -5.44
N THR A 44 9.60 1.86 -6.16
CA THR A 44 8.19 1.53 -6.41
C THR A 44 7.43 1.32 -5.09
N LEU A 45 7.94 0.51 -4.15
CA LEU A 45 7.26 0.30 -2.85
C LEU A 45 7.18 1.59 -2.01
N ASN A 46 8.22 2.43 -2.00
CA ASN A 46 8.17 3.72 -1.31
C ASN A 46 7.10 4.64 -1.91
N THR A 47 7.03 4.74 -3.24
CA THR A 47 6.00 5.51 -3.95
C THR A 47 4.60 5.02 -3.58
N TRP A 48 4.44 3.70 -3.47
CA TRP A 48 3.17 3.10 -3.07
C TRP A 48 2.78 3.46 -1.63
N ALA A 49 3.74 3.44 -0.70
CA ALA A 49 3.54 3.86 0.68
C ALA A 49 3.15 5.35 0.78
N ASP A 50 3.77 6.22 -0.02
CA ASP A 50 3.49 7.65 -0.05
C ASP A 50 2.07 7.95 -0.58
N GLY A 51 1.56 7.14 -1.51
CA GLY A 51 0.16 7.19 -1.94
C GLY A 51 -0.80 6.92 -0.79
N PHE A 52 -0.51 5.93 0.06
CA PHE A 52 -1.32 5.63 1.24
C PHE A 52 -1.26 6.71 2.33
N ASP A 53 -0.10 7.35 2.54
CA ASP A 53 -0.01 8.49 3.46
C ASP A 53 -0.81 9.69 2.96
N THR A 54 -0.71 10.01 1.65
CA THR A 54 -1.50 11.07 1.02
C THR A 54 -3.00 10.79 1.15
N PHE A 55 -3.42 9.53 0.98
CA PHE A 55 -4.81 9.12 1.18
C PHE A 55 -5.26 9.30 2.64
N ALA A 56 -4.45 8.86 3.60
CA ALA A 56 -4.71 9.00 5.03
C ALA A 56 -4.87 10.48 5.43
N GLU A 57 -4.00 11.35 4.90
CA GLU A 57 -4.09 12.79 5.17
C GLU A 57 -5.36 13.41 4.58
N ALA A 58 -5.71 13.05 3.34
CA ALA A 58 -6.92 13.54 2.69
C ALA A 58 -8.22 13.10 3.40
N LEU A 59 -8.26 11.87 3.93
CA LEU A 59 -9.38 11.37 4.74
C LEU A 59 -9.56 12.16 6.03
N ARG A 60 -8.47 12.54 6.71
CA ARG A 60 -8.53 13.33 7.96
C ARG A 60 -9.09 14.74 7.74
N THR A 61 -8.88 15.32 6.57
CA THR A 61 -9.42 16.63 6.20
C THR A 61 -10.90 16.59 5.78
N ASN A 62 -11.51 15.40 5.72
CA ASN A 62 -12.95 15.16 5.61
C ASN A 62 -13.66 15.96 4.49
N THR A 63 -13.03 16.03 3.31
CA THR A 63 -13.58 16.71 2.13
C THR A 63 -13.53 15.74 0.95
N ASP A 64 -14.69 15.29 0.48
CA ASP A 64 -14.83 14.37 -0.68
C ASP A 64 -14.23 14.93 -1.99
N SER A 65 -13.93 16.24 -2.03
CA SER A 65 -13.33 16.92 -3.19
C SER A 65 -11.88 17.34 -2.96
N ASP A 66 -11.18 16.73 -2.00
CA ASP A 66 -9.76 17.02 -1.80
C ASP A 66 -8.96 16.56 -3.02
N PRO A 67 -8.27 17.46 -3.74
CA PRO A 67 -7.50 17.10 -4.93
C PRO A 67 -6.41 16.06 -4.65
N ARG A 68 -5.97 15.93 -3.38
CA ARG A 68 -5.03 14.91 -2.93
C ARG A 68 -5.59 13.50 -3.01
N LEU A 69 -6.92 13.30 -3.02
CA LEU A 69 -7.52 11.99 -3.23
C LEU A 69 -7.23 11.46 -4.63
N VAL A 70 -7.23 12.33 -5.65
CA VAL A 70 -6.89 11.95 -7.03
C VAL A 70 -5.41 11.61 -7.13
N GLU A 71 -4.55 12.41 -6.50
CA GLU A 71 -3.11 12.14 -6.44
C GLU A 71 -2.80 10.80 -5.74
N ALA A 72 -3.39 10.59 -4.56
CA ALA A 72 -3.28 9.34 -3.82
C ALA A 72 -3.77 8.14 -4.63
N ALA A 73 -4.92 8.26 -5.31
CA ALA A 73 -5.43 7.20 -6.17
C ALA A 73 -4.45 6.88 -7.31
N ASN A 74 -3.87 7.88 -7.97
CA ASN A 74 -2.90 7.67 -9.03
C ASN A 74 -1.64 6.94 -8.52
N LEU A 75 -1.12 7.33 -7.37
CA LEU A 75 0.03 6.67 -6.74
C LEU A 75 -0.33 5.23 -6.32
N ILE A 76 -1.47 5.02 -5.66
CA ILE A 76 -1.87 3.69 -5.18
C ILE A 76 -2.12 2.72 -6.34
N TYR A 77 -2.93 3.11 -7.33
CA TYR A 77 -3.33 2.22 -8.41
C TYR A 77 -2.26 2.10 -9.50
N GLY A 78 -1.57 3.19 -9.85
CA GLY A 78 -0.49 3.17 -10.84
C GLY A 78 0.67 2.31 -10.35
N THR A 79 1.11 2.53 -9.11
CA THR A 79 2.22 1.76 -8.55
C THR A 79 1.83 0.30 -8.26
N ALA A 80 0.57 0.02 -7.92
CA ALA A 80 0.09 -1.37 -7.82
C ALA A 80 0.13 -2.11 -9.16
N ASP A 81 -0.09 -1.42 -10.30
CA ASP A 81 0.07 -2.03 -11.63
C ASP A 81 1.55 -2.34 -11.93
N GLU A 82 2.45 -1.40 -11.64
CA GLU A 82 3.89 -1.61 -11.78
C GLU A 82 4.39 -2.79 -10.93
N LEU A 83 3.91 -2.92 -9.69
CA LEU A 83 4.24 -4.05 -8.82
C LEU A 83 3.73 -5.38 -9.39
N ARG A 84 2.53 -5.41 -9.97
CA ARG A 84 2.00 -6.63 -10.63
C ARG A 84 2.85 -7.03 -11.83
N GLN A 85 3.33 -6.07 -12.60
CA GLN A 85 4.19 -6.34 -13.75
C GLN A 85 5.60 -6.79 -13.32
N ALA A 86 6.16 -6.21 -12.26
CA ALA A 86 7.48 -6.54 -11.75
C ALA A 86 7.51 -7.89 -10.99
N CYS A 87 6.41 -8.25 -10.33
CA CYS A 87 6.30 -9.46 -9.51
C CYS A 87 5.04 -10.28 -9.88
N PRO A 88 4.95 -10.81 -11.11
CA PRO A 88 3.75 -11.52 -11.56
C PRO A 88 3.46 -12.78 -10.72
N GLU A 89 4.50 -13.42 -10.17
CA GLU A 89 4.35 -14.59 -9.30
C GLU A 89 3.69 -14.26 -7.95
N ALA A 90 3.78 -13.00 -7.50
CA ALA A 90 3.11 -12.54 -6.28
C ALA A 90 1.62 -12.26 -6.49
N PHE A 91 1.18 -12.13 -7.76
CA PHE A 91 -0.20 -11.89 -8.15
C PHE A 91 -0.65 -12.95 -9.16
N PRO A 92 -0.77 -14.23 -8.75
CA PRO A 92 -1.26 -15.26 -9.64
C PRO A 92 -2.62 -14.82 -10.18
N ALA A 93 -2.75 -14.80 -11.51
CA ALA A 93 -4.03 -14.55 -12.15
C ALA A 93 -5.02 -15.57 -11.60
N ASP A 94 -6.07 -15.09 -10.93
CA ASP A 94 -7.12 -15.93 -10.38
C ASP A 94 -7.74 -16.71 -11.55
N THR A 95 -7.30 -17.95 -11.71
CA THR A 95 -7.80 -18.88 -12.71
C THR A 95 -8.94 -19.63 -12.07
N ARG A 96 -10.07 -18.96 -11.95
CA ARG A 96 -11.32 -19.55 -11.47
C ARG A 96 -12.49 -19.19 -12.37
#